data_AF-A0A7S0JKJ2-F1
#
_entry.id   AF-A0A7S0JKJ2-F1
#
_cell.length_a   1.000
_cell.length_b   1.000
_cell.length_c   1.000
_cell.angle_alpha   90.00
_cell.angle_beta   90.00
_cell.angle_gamma   90.00
#
_symmetry.space_group_name_H-M   'P 1'
#
loop_
_entity.id
_entity.type
_entity.pdbx_description
1 polymer ?
#
loop_
_entity_poly.entity_id
_entity_poly.type
_entity_poly.pdbx_seq_one_letter_code
_entity_poly.pdbx_strand_id
1 'polypeptide(L)'
;APQPKPRSAFTSEMHSQLRLLPTSLFLTLLNDVNAASFGFLLLPAASGLPPASGIPLFLISSICAQLALSAASRASFASGGATIEVLPLLAPISTLLASSAHLSHAAKASTLLAMLSCTSLLIAFVYAAVARLGLGRLLRSIPLIVLKA
;
A
#
# COMPACT_ATOMS: atom_id res chain seq x y z
N ALA A 1 -30.94 -34.89 10.33
CA ALA A 1 -30.50 -34.07 9.19
C ALA A 1 -29.29 -34.76 8.55
N PRO A 2 -29.28 -35.01 7.23
CA PRO A 2 -28.13 -35.67 6.59
C PRO A 2 -26.93 -34.72 6.56
N GLN A 3 -25.78 -35.18 7.06
CA GLN A 3 -24.54 -34.41 7.01
C GLN A 3 -24.00 -34.34 5.56
N PRO A 4 -23.50 -33.18 5.09
CA PRO A 4 -22.93 -33.07 3.77
C PRO A 4 -21.66 -33.92 3.65
N LYS A 5 -21.57 -34.73 2.58
CA LYS A 5 -20.41 -35.58 2.29
C LYS A 5 -19.15 -34.72 2.11
N PRO A 6 -18.01 -35.05 2.74
CA PRO A 6 -16.81 -34.21 2.77
C PRO A 6 -16.21 -33.93 1.37
N ARG A 7 -16.48 -34.78 0.38
CA ARG A 7 -15.99 -34.60 -1.00
C ARG A 7 -16.65 -33.44 -1.75
N SER A 8 -17.90 -33.07 -1.45
CA SER A 8 -18.59 -31.97 -2.16
C SER A 8 -18.20 -30.58 -1.63
N ALA A 9 -17.74 -30.51 -0.37
CA ALA A 9 -17.25 -29.27 0.21
C ALA A 9 -15.91 -28.85 -0.44
N PHE A 10 -14.98 -29.81 -0.55
CA PHE A 10 -13.63 -29.59 -1.09
C PHE A 10 -13.62 -29.11 -2.55
N THR A 11 -14.48 -29.68 -3.40
CA THR A 11 -14.57 -29.26 -4.80
C THR A 11 -15.19 -27.87 -4.96
N SER A 12 -16.14 -27.51 -4.08
CA SER A 12 -16.74 -26.16 -4.10
C SER A 12 -15.75 -25.08 -3.64
N GLU A 13 -14.90 -25.41 -2.66
CA GLU A 13 -13.88 -24.53 -2.10
C GLU A 13 -12.72 -24.33 -3.09
N MET A 14 -12.31 -25.40 -3.79
CA MET A 14 -11.31 -25.30 -4.84
C MET A 14 -11.80 -24.47 -6.04
N HIS A 15 -13.09 -24.58 -6.40
CA HIS A 15 -13.68 -23.80 -7.47
C HIS A 15 -13.84 -22.31 -7.10
N SER A 16 -14.08 -21.99 -5.83
CA SER A 16 -14.11 -20.60 -5.35
C SER A 16 -12.71 -19.99 -5.31
N GLN A 17 -11.69 -20.75 -4.89
CA GLN A 17 -10.29 -20.33 -4.91
C GLN A 17 -9.80 -20.03 -6.34
N LEU A 18 -10.13 -20.90 -7.30
CA LEU A 18 -9.77 -20.69 -8.71
C LEU A 18 -10.43 -19.45 -9.32
N ARG A 19 -11.62 -19.06 -8.87
CA ARG A 19 -12.28 -17.82 -9.30
C ARG A 19 -11.60 -16.56 -8.77
N LEU A 20 -10.86 -16.65 -7.65
CA LEU A 20 -10.13 -15.52 -7.06
C LEU A 20 -8.71 -15.37 -7.63
N LEU A 21 -8.19 -16.40 -8.31
CA LEU A 21 -6.85 -16.41 -8.89
C LEU A 21 -6.59 -15.24 -9.87
N PRO A 22 -7.51 -14.88 -10.80
CA PRO A 22 -7.28 -13.74 -11.70
C PRO A 22 -7.19 -12.42 -10.93
N THR A 23 -8.01 -12.25 -9.90
CA THR A 23 -8.03 -11.05 -9.07
C THR A 23 -6.76 -10.92 -8.25
N SER A 24 -6.28 -12.01 -7.64
CA SER A 24 -5.02 -11.99 -6.88
C SER A 24 -3.81 -11.75 -7.77
N LEU A 25 -3.80 -12.33 -8.98
CA LEU A 25 -2.76 -12.08 -9.98
C LEU A 25 -2.77 -10.60 -10.41
N PHE A 26 -3.93 -10.04 -10.71
CA PHE A 26 -4.08 -8.64 -11.06
C PHE A 26 -3.58 -7.70 -9.95
N LEU A 27 -3.98 -7.95 -8.70
CA LEU A 27 -3.54 -7.15 -7.55
C LEU A 27 -2.03 -7.25 -7.32
N THR A 28 -1.44 -8.44 -7.52
CA THR A 28 0.01 -8.63 -7.44
C THR A 28 0.73 -7.81 -8.50
N LEU A 29 0.32 -7.92 -9.77
CA LEU A 29 0.90 -7.15 -10.86
C LEU A 29 0.74 -5.65 -10.67
N LEU A 30 -0.41 -5.20 -10.16
CA LEU A 30 -0.65 -3.79 -9.85
C LEU A 30 0.31 -3.29 -8.76
N ASN A 31 0.54 -4.10 -7.72
CA ASN A 31 1.50 -3.78 -6.67
C ASN A 31 2.96 -3.77 -7.17
N ASP A 32 3.33 -4.65 -8.10
CA ASP A 32 4.65 -4.64 -8.72
C ASP A 32 4.85 -3.37 -9.56
N VAL A 33 3.84 -2.97 -10.35
CA VAL A 33 3.86 -1.71 -11.13
C VAL A 33 3.93 -0.50 -10.21
N ASN A 34 3.19 -0.50 -9.10
CA ASN A 34 3.27 0.56 -8.10
C ASN A 34 4.66 0.60 -7.46
N ALA A 35 5.23 -0.54 -7.06
CA ALA A 35 6.55 -0.62 -6.45
C ALA A 35 7.66 -0.16 -7.40
N ALA A 36 7.56 -0.50 -8.69
CA ALA A 36 8.43 0.05 -9.72
C ALA A 36 8.27 1.57 -9.79
N SER A 37 7.05 2.07 -10.02
CA SER A 37 6.77 3.50 -10.16
C SER A 37 7.30 4.31 -8.97
N PHE A 38 6.96 3.89 -7.75
CA PHE A 38 7.40 4.53 -6.52
C PHE A 38 8.90 4.39 -6.26
N GLY A 39 9.43 3.18 -6.44
CA GLY A 39 10.85 2.87 -6.24
C GLY A 39 11.74 3.70 -7.16
N PHE A 40 11.32 3.91 -8.41
CA PHE A 40 12.02 4.74 -9.39
C PHE A 40 11.89 6.24 -9.11
N LEU A 41 10.74 6.71 -8.60
CA LEU A 41 10.47 8.15 -8.46
C LEU A 41 11.00 8.75 -7.15
N LEU A 42 10.91 8.04 -6.02
CA LEU A 42 11.11 8.64 -4.70
C LEU A 42 12.54 8.50 -4.16
N LEU A 43 13.09 7.29 -4.20
CA LEU A 43 14.40 7.00 -3.61
C LEU A 43 15.58 7.63 -4.38
N PRO A 44 15.61 7.57 -5.72
CA PRO A 44 16.78 8.00 -6.50
C PRO A 44 16.89 9.53 -6.52
N ALA A 45 15.75 10.21 -6.58
CA ALA A 45 15.67 11.67 -6.54
C ALA A 45 16.25 12.27 -5.24
N ALA A 46 16.14 11.58 -4.11
CA ALA A 46 16.56 12.10 -2.81
C ALA A 46 18.00 11.74 -2.41
N SER A 47 18.43 10.52 -2.75
CA SER A 47 19.60 9.87 -2.14
C SER A 47 20.77 9.68 -3.10
N GLY A 48 20.56 9.83 -4.41
CA GLY A 48 21.57 9.50 -5.42
C GLY A 48 21.87 8.00 -5.52
N LEU A 49 21.05 7.15 -4.90
CA LEU A 49 21.14 5.69 -5.03
C LEU A 49 20.67 5.24 -6.41
N PRO A 50 21.12 4.04 -6.87
CA PRO A 50 20.63 3.44 -8.10
C PRO A 50 19.09 3.36 -8.10
N PRO A 51 18.43 3.63 -9.24
CA PRO A 51 16.98 3.62 -9.30
C PRO A 51 16.30 2.32 -8.84
N ALA A 52 16.97 1.20 -9.06
CA ALA A 52 16.51 -0.12 -8.65
C ALA A 52 16.49 -0.33 -7.12
N SER A 53 17.22 0.48 -6.33
CA SER A 53 17.32 0.30 -4.88
C SER A 53 16.04 0.63 -4.13
N GLY A 54 15.13 1.42 -4.71
CA GLY A 54 13.83 1.76 -4.11
C GLY A 54 12.78 0.67 -4.23
N ILE A 55 12.87 -0.17 -5.27
CA ILE A 55 11.89 -1.21 -5.59
C ILE A 55 11.73 -2.24 -4.45
N PRO A 56 12.80 -2.90 -3.94
CA PRO A 56 12.64 -3.91 -2.89
C PRO A 56 12.06 -3.33 -1.59
N LEU A 57 12.35 -2.07 -1.30
CA LEU A 57 11.85 -1.38 -0.11
C LEU A 57 10.33 -1.17 -0.17
N PHE A 58 9.81 -0.84 -1.36
CA PHE A 58 8.37 -0.75 -1.62
C PHE A 58 7.69 -2.12 -1.61
N LEU A 59 8.30 -3.14 -2.23
CA LEU A 59 7.74 -4.50 -2.25
C LEU A 59 7.59 -5.07 -0.83
N ILE A 60 8.62 -4.93 0.02
CA ILE A 60 8.54 -5.36 1.42
C ILE A 60 7.40 -4.64 2.15
N SER A 61 7.27 -3.32 1.96
CA SER A 61 6.19 -2.55 2.55
C SER A 61 4.80 -3.04 2.11
N SER A 62 4.62 -3.31 0.82
CA SER A 62 3.36 -3.84 0.27
C SER A 62 3.04 -5.23 0.82
N ILE A 63 4.02 -6.13 0.93
CA ILE A 63 3.83 -7.45 1.53
C ILE A 63 3.39 -7.32 2.99
N CYS A 64 4.09 -6.51 3.79
CA CYS A 64 3.72 -6.28 5.19
C CYS A 64 2.32 -5.66 5.32
N ALA A 65 1.98 -4.68 4.48
CA ALA A 65 0.67 -4.05 4.47
C ALA A 65 -0.44 -5.04 4.09
N GLN A 66 -0.21 -5.88 3.08
CA GLN A 66 -1.18 -6.90 2.67
C GLN A 66 -1.35 -7.97 3.75
N LEU A 67 -0.29 -8.40 4.44
CA LEU A 67 -0.39 -9.31 5.58
C LEU A 67 -1.19 -8.70 6.72
N ALA A 68 -0.93 -7.43 7.06
CA ALA A 68 -1.67 -6.71 8.09
C ALA A 68 -3.16 -6.57 7.73
N LEU A 69 -3.48 -6.24 6.47
CA LEU A 69 -4.87 -6.17 6.01
C LEU A 69 -5.54 -7.54 5.99
N SER A 70 -4.86 -8.58 5.52
CA SER A 70 -5.42 -9.94 5.54
C SER A 70 -5.73 -10.42 6.96
N ALA A 71 -4.96 -9.98 7.97
CA ALA A 71 -5.19 -10.34 9.37
C ALA A 71 -6.24 -9.46 10.08
N ALA A 72 -6.31 -8.16 9.75
CA ALA A 72 -7.10 -7.19 10.51
C ALA A 72 -8.35 -6.65 9.77
N SER A 73 -8.42 -6.81 8.45
CA SER A 73 -9.51 -6.27 7.63
C SER A 73 -10.73 -7.19 7.64
N ARG A 74 -11.92 -6.57 7.67
CA ARG A 74 -13.20 -7.26 7.42
C ARG A 74 -13.64 -7.20 5.95
N ALA A 75 -12.86 -6.52 5.10
CA ALA A 75 -13.18 -6.36 3.68
C ALA A 75 -12.47 -7.43 2.85
N SER A 76 -13.26 -8.24 2.13
CA SER A 76 -12.80 -9.41 1.37
C SER A 76 -11.87 -9.11 0.19
N PHE A 77 -11.78 -7.84 -0.23
CA PHE A 77 -10.95 -7.40 -1.37
C PHE A 77 -10.05 -6.21 -1.00
N ALA A 78 -9.75 -6.02 0.27
CA ALA A 78 -8.81 -4.98 0.70
C ALA A 78 -7.40 -5.30 0.18
N SER A 79 -6.83 -4.35 -0.57
CA SER A 79 -5.44 -4.40 -1.04
C SER A 79 -4.59 -3.42 -0.24
N GLY A 80 -3.41 -3.88 0.17
CA GLY A 80 -2.42 -3.11 0.93
C GLY A 80 -1.26 -2.67 0.06
N GLY A 81 -0.93 -1.39 0.12
CA GLY A 81 0.18 -0.81 -0.62
C GLY A 81 0.15 0.72 -0.54
N ALA A 82 1.24 1.34 -0.95
CA ALA A 82 1.28 2.78 -1.14
C ALA A 82 0.52 3.16 -2.43
N THR A 83 -0.45 4.07 -2.33
CA THR A 83 -1.17 4.60 -3.48
C THR A 83 -0.41 5.75 -4.10
N ILE A 84 -0.37 5.82 -5.45
CA ILE A 84 0.36 6.87 -6.20
C ILE A 84 -0.03 8.29 -5.77
N GLU A 85 -1.22 8.46 -5.24
CA GLU A 85 -1.75 9.71 -4.69
C GLU A 85 -0.99 10.23 -3.47
N VAL A 86 -0.19 9.40 -2.80
CA VAL A 86 0.67 9.82 -1.69
C VAL A 86 1.98 10.43 -2.20
N LEU A 87 2.33 10.23 -3.48
CA LEU A 87 3.58 10.74 -4.08
C LEU A 87 3.74 12.26 -3.95
N PRO A 88 2.72 13.12 -4.18
CA PRO A 88 2.84 14.57 -4.00
C PRO A 88 3.14 15.00 -2.55
N LEU A 89 2.79 14.17 -1.56
CA LEU A 89 3.13 14.43 -0.16
C LEU A 89 4.58 14.06 0.16
N LEU A 90 5.13 13.07 -0.53
CA LEU A 90 6.48 12.54 -0.28
C LEU A 90 7.56 13.21 -1.13
N ALA A 91 7.23 13.66 -2.35
CA ALA A 91 8.19 14.31 -3.26
C ALA A 91 8.82 15.59 -2.69
N PRO A 92 8.11 16.47 -1.96
CA PRO A 92 8.74 17.62 -1.32
C PRO A 92 9.82 17.22 -0.30
N ILE A 93 9.60 16.14 0.45
CA ILE A 93 10.56 15.62 1.43
C ILE A 93 11.84 15.15 0.72
N SER A 94 11.72 14.44 -0.40
CA SER A 94 12.88 14.03 -1.19
C SER A 94 13.64 15.22 -1.76
N THR A 95 12.96 16.26 -2.25
CA THR A 95 13.63 17.46 -2.79
C THR A 95 14.39 18.27 -1.72
N LEU A 96 13.85 18.37 -0.50
CA LEU A 96 14.51 19.01 0.64
C LEU A 96 15.81 18.29 1.02
N LEU A 97 15.81 16.96 0.99
CA LEU A 97 17.01 16.17 1.23
C LEU A 97 18.01 16.23 0.09
N ALA A 98 17.54 16.21 -1.16
CA ALA A 98 18.39 16.32 -2.33
C ALA A 98 19.21 17.61 -2.30
N SER A 99 18.56 18.73 -1.97
CA SER A 99 19.17 20.07 -1.88
C SER A 99 20.14 20.26 -0.70
N SER A 100 20.18 19.32 0.25
CA SER A 100 21.09 19.38 1.40
C SER A 100 22.51 18.94 0.98
N ALA A 101 23.35 19.88 0.53
CA ALA A 101 24.69 19.61 0.00
C ALA A 101 25.68 19.04 1.04
N HIS A 102 25.45 19.28 2.33
CA HIS A 102 26.37 18.88 3.41
C HIS A 102 26.22 17.42 3.86
N LEU A 103 25.19 16.70 3.41
CA LEU A 103 24.93 15.32 3.84
C LEU A 103 25.50 14.31 2.84
N SER A 104 26.15 13.27 3.36
CA SER A 104 26.55 12.11 2.55
C SER A 104 25.33 11.40 1.96
N HIS A 105 25.52 10.66 0.85
CA HIS A 105 24.44 9.88 0.23
C HIS A 105 23.76 8.90 1.21
N ALA A 106 24.55 8.25 2.07
CA ALA A 106 24.04 7.35 3.10
C ALA A 106 23.20 8.10 4.15
N ALA A 107 23.62 9.29 4.58
CA ALA A 107 22.87 10.13 5.50
C ALA A 107 21.55 10.61 4.88
N LYS A 108 21.56 11.02 3.59
CA LYS A 108 20.32 11.36 2.87
C LYS A 108 19.36 10.18 2.80
N ALA A 109 19.85 8.99 2.44
CA ALA A 109 19.01 7.80 2.36
C ALA A 109 18.38 7.44 3.72
N SER A 110 19.15 7.46 4.80
CA SER A 110 18.64 7.13 6.13
C SER A 110 17.65 8.18 6.65
N THR A 111 17.92 9.47 6.44
CA THR A 111 16.98 10.55 6.79
C THR A 111 15.70 10.45 5.97
N LEU A 112 15.78 10.11 4.67
CA LEU A 112 14.59 9.92 3.84
C LEU A 112 13.72 8.80 4.42
N LEU A 113 14.31 7.64 4.71
CA LEU A 113 13.58 6.51 5.27
C LEU A 113 12.96 6.84 6.64
N ALA A 114 13.68 7.57 7.49
CA ALA A 114 13.16 8.02 8.77
C ALA A 114 11.95 8.97 8.60
N MET A 115 12.05 9.93 7.69
CA MET A 115 10.95 10.85 7.38
C MET A 115 9.74 10.11 6.81
N LEU A 116 9.94 9.22 5.83
CA LEU A 116 8.88 8.39 5.25
C LEU A 116 8.18 7.53 6.31
N SER A 117 8.95 6.96 7.24
CA SER A 117 8.42 6.18 8.36
C SER A 117 7.58 7.03 9.31
N CYS A 118 8.08 8.22 9.69
CA CYS A 118 7.35 9.16 10.54
C CYS A 118 6.04 9.64 9.88
N THR A 119 6.09 9.99 8.60
CA THR A 119 4.91 10.37 7.81
C THR A 119 3.91 9.22 7.75
N SER A 120 4.36 7.98 7.53
CA SER A 120 3.50 6.80 7.52
C SER A 120 2.82 6.56 8.87
N LEU A 121 3.53 6.73 9.97
CA LEU A 121 2.99 6.60 11.33
C LEU A 121 1.95 7.68 11.63
N LEU A 122 2.23 8.93 11.23
CA LEU A 122 1.27 10.03 11.34
C LEU A 122 0.00 9.75 10.53
N ILE A 123 0.14 9.30 9.28
CA ILE A 123 -0.98 8.90 8.43
C ILE A 123 -1.79 7.78 9.11
N ALA A 124 -1.13 6.75 9.64
CA ALA A 124 -1.80 5.67 10.36
C ALA A 124 -2.57 6.16 11.59
N PHE A 125 -1.99 7.10 12.36
CA PHE A 125 -2.65 7.71 13.51
C PHE A 125 -3.88 8.51 13.10
N VAL A 126 -3.78 9.31 12.02
CA VAL A 126 -4.90 10.07 11.46
C VAL A 126 -6.02 9.13 11.01
N TYR A 127 -5.69 8.07 10.26
CA TYR A 127 -6.69 7.08 9.84
C TYR A 127 -7.33 6.34 11.02
N ALA A 128 -6.56 6.00 12.06
CA ALA A 128 -7.10 5.41 13.28
C ALA A 128 -8.06 6.36 14.01
N ALA A 129 -7.74 7.65 14.07
CA ALA A 129 -8.61 8.68 14.63
C ALA A 129 -9.91 8.84 13.81
N VAL A 130 -9.79 8.94 12.48
CA VAL A 130 -10.93 9.01 11.54
C VAL A 130 -11.84 7.79 11.68
N ALA A 131 -11.24 6.59 11.79
CA ALA A 131 -11.98 5.34 12.00
C ALA A 131 -12.74 5.33 13.35
N ARG A 132 -12.09 5.78 14.44
CA ARG A 132 -12.72 5.88 15.78
C ARG A 132 -13.86 6.89 15.82
N LEU A 133 -13.70 8.01 15.14
CA LEU A 133 -14.72 9.06 15.06
C LEU A 133 -15.86 8.71 14.09
N GLY A 134 -15.76 7.60 13.36
CA GLY A 134 -16.82 7.13 12.46
C GLY A 134 -17.02 8.02 11.24
N LEU A 135 -16.03 8.84 10.86
CA LEU A 135 -16.11 9.76 9.73
C LEU A 135 -16.32 9.05 8.38
N GLY A 136 -16.05 7.73 8.28
CA GLY A 136 -16.45 6.94 7.12
C GLY A 136 -17.95 6.97 6.83
N ARG A 137 -18.80 7.35 7.81
CA ARG A 137 -20.23 7.58 7.58
C ARG A 137 -20.50 8.83 6.72
N LEU A 138 -19.60 9.82 6.71
CA LEU A 138 -19.72 11.01 5.84
C LEU A 138 -19.64 10.64 4.35
N LEU A 139 -18.91 9.57 4.01
CA LEU A 139 -18.86 9.06 2.64
C LEU A 139 -20.23 8.56 2.15
N ARG A 140 -21.16 8.20 3.05
CA ARG A 140 -22.55 7.88 2.66
C ARG A 140 -23.35 9.10 2.22
N SER A 141 -22.89 10.30 2.57
CA SER A 141 -23.50 11.57 2.16
C SER A 141 -22.93 12.09 0.85
N ILE A 142 -21.85 11.49 0.33
CA ILE A 142 -21.32 11.83 -0.99
C ILE A 142 -22.22 11.16 -2.04
N PRO A 143 -22.88 11.93 -2.92
CA PRO A 143 -23.75 11.35 -3.92
C PRO A 143 -22.93 10.41 -4.82
N LEU A 144 -23.48 9.22 -5.08
CA LEU A 144 -22.87 8.18 -5.91
C LEU A 144 -22.45 8.66 -7.31
N ILE A 145 -22.92 9.84 -7.74
CA ILE A 145 -22.53 10.48 -8.99
C ILE A 145 -21.05 10.90 -9.02
N VAL A 146 -20.45 11.21 -7.86
CA VAL A 146 -19.03 11.56 -7.75
C VAL A 146 -18.14 10.31 -7.78
N LEU A 147 -18.65 9.17 -7.29
CA LEU A 147 -17.93 7.89 -7.22
C LEU A 147 -18.01 7.04 -8.50
N LYS A 148 -18.69 7.52 -9.55
CA LYS A 148 -18.90 6.80 -10.82
C LYS A 148 -18.08 7.37 -11.99
N ALA A 149 -17.28 8.41 -11.73
CA ALA A 149 -16.29 8.96 -12.65
C ALA A 149 -14.98 8.19 -12.53
#